data_AF-A0A931X8G0-F1
#
_entry.id   AF-A0A931X8G0-F1
#
_cell.length_a   1.000
_cell.length_b   1.000
_cell.length_c   1.000
_cell.angle_alpha   90.00
_cell.angle_beta   90.00
_cell.angle_gamma   90.00
#
_symmetry.space_group_name_H-M   'P 1'
#
loop_
_entity.id
_entity.type
_entity.pdbx_description
1 polymer ?
#
loop_
_entity_poly.entity_id
_entity_poly.type
_entity_poly.pdbx_seq_one_letter_code
_entity_poly.pdbx_strand_id
1 'polypeptide(L)'
;MVEEAVKSYRVAYERDESVWWVATVRGIRGCHTQGRTVDEARRRIREALELFVDDARRAAIVDDVKLPRAATRAIRAYAALRKKADEDDRRAARAARRAVRVLRAGKLKMSARDAARLLGLSHQRVHQLTQEESAR
;
A
#
# COMPACT_ATOMS: atom_id res chain seq x y z
N MET A 1 -23.38 -9.69 20.05
CA MET A 1 -22.81 -8.36 19.74
C MET A 1 -22.79 -8.24 18.23
N VAL A 2 -23.66 -7.42 17.65
CA VAL A 2 -23.70 -7.24 16.19
C VAL A 2 -22.58 -6.25 15.86
N GLU A 3 -21.59 -6.70 15.09
CA GLU A 3 -20.58 -5.82 14.50
C GLU A 3 -21.33 -4.81 13.63
N GLU A 4 -21.44 -3.55 14.09
CA GLU A 4 -21.93 -2.47 13.23
C GLU A 4 -20.95 -2.35 12.07
N ALA A 5 -21.35 -2.84 10.90
CA ALA A 5 -20.57 -2.73 9.68
C ALA A 5 -20.23 -1.24 9.48
N VAL A 6 -18.94 -0.91 9.55
CA VAL A 6 -18.47 0.46 9.30
C VAL A 6 -18.95 0.87 7.92
N LYS A 7 -19.89 1.81 7.87
CA LYS A 7 -20.43 2.33 6.63
C LYS A 7 -19.29 2.90 5.79
N SER A 8 -19.37 2.66 4.48
CA SER A 8 -18.40 3.19 3.53
C SER A 8 -19.09 3.97 2.43
N TYR A 9 -18.51 5.10 2.07
CA TYR A 9 -18.99 5.99 1.02
C TYR A 9 -18.03 5.95 -0.15
N ARG A 10 -18.54 5.58 -1.33
CA ARG A 10 -17.74 5.57 -2.55
C ARG A 10 -17.76 6.96 -3.17
N VAL A 11 -16.58 7.53 -3.39
CA VAL A 11 -16.43 8.86 -3.99
C VAL A 11 -15.83 8.72 -5.37
N ALA A 12 -16.52 9.24 -6.38
CA ALA A 12 -15.98 9.37 -7.72
C ALA A 12 -15.14 10.65 -7.81
N TYR A 13 -13.92 10.55 -8.33
CA TYR A 13 -13.07 11.71 -8.60
C TYR A 13 -12.87 11.84 -10.11
N GLU A 14 -13.32 12.95 -10.68
CA GLU A 14 -13.26 13.24 -12.11
C GLU A 14 -12.47 14.53 -12.33
N ARG A 15 -11.68 14.56 -13.40
CA ARG A 15 -10.94 15.77 -13.80
C ARG A 15 -11.84 16.60 -14.72
N ASP A 16 -12.09 17.84 -14.36
CA ASP A 16 -12.86 18.76 -15.20
C ASP A 16 -11.98 19.49 -16.23
N GLU A 17 -12.63 20.27 -17.10
CA GLU A 17 -11.99 21.06 -18.15
C GLU A 17 -11.11 22.20 -17.61
N SER A 18 -11.39 22.66 -16.39
CA SER A 18 -10.66 23.73 -15.70
C SER A 18 -9.51 23.19 -14.83
N VAL A 19 -9.14 21.92 -14.99
CA VAL A 19 -8.00 21.29 -14.32
C VAL A 19 -8.20 21.21 -12.80
N TRP A 20 -9.44 20.98 -12.36
CA TRP A 20 -9.85 20.66 -10.98
C TRP A 20 -10.30 19.20 -10.86
N TRP A 21 -10.07 18.60 -9.70
CA TRP A 21 -10.68 17.32 -9.33
C TRP A 21 -12.03 17.57 -8.69
N VAL A 22 -13.09 17.11 -9.34
CA VAL A 22 -14.46 17.10 -8.81
C VAL A 22 -14.67 15.77 -8.08
N ALA A 23 -14.99 15.84 -6.79
CA ALA A 23 -15.29 14.68 -5.97
C ALA A 23 -16.80 14.61 -5.73
N THR A 24 -17.43 13.46 -6.00
CA THR A 24 -18.87 13.24 -5.85
C THR A 24 -19.14 11.97 -5.06
N VAL A 25 -19.92 12.06 -3.97
CA VAL A 25 -20.33 10.88 -3.20
C VAL A 25 -21.43 10.13 -3.94
N ARG A 26 -21.19 8.86 -4.28
CA ARG A 26 -22.22 8.03 -4.92
C ARG A 26 -23.35 7.74 -3.96
N GLY A 27 -24.58 7.92 -4.44
CA GLY A 27 -25.80 7.65 -3.66
C GLY A 27 -26.27 8.82 -2.79
N ILE A 28 -25.49 9.90 -2.68
CA ILE A 28 -25.92 11.13 -1.97
C ILE A 28 -26.01 12.27 -2.98
N ARG A 29 -27.23 12.58 -3.40
CA ARG A 29 -27.49 13.65 -4.36
C ARG A 29 -27.04 15.00 -3.78
N GLY A 30 -26.25 15.74 -4.56
CA GLY A 30 -25.79 17.09 -4.18
C GLY A 30 -24.52 17.10 -3.32
N CYS A 31 -24.05 15.96 -2.79
CA CYS A 31 -22.80 15.91 -2.04
C CYS A 31 -21.59 15.80 -2.98
N HIS A 32 -21.07 16.97 -3.36
CA HIS A 32 -19.89 17.11 -4.21
C HIS A 32 -19.03 18.29 -3.78
N THR A 33 -17.75 18.26 -4.15
CA THR A 33 -16.79 19.35 -3.92
C THR A 33 -15.71 19.31 -5.00
N GLN A 34 -14.75 20.24 -4.91
CA GLN A 34 -13.60 20.28 -5.80
C GLN A 34 -12.29 20.59 -5.06
N GLY A 35 -11.18 20.14 -5.64
CA GLY A 35 -9.82 20.42 -5.17
C GLY A 35 -8.81 20.43 -6.32
N ARG A 36 -7.67 21.09 -6.15
CA ARG A 36 -6.59 21.10 -7.14
C ARG A 36 -5.94 19.73 -7.28
N THR A 37 -5.91 18.96 -6.18
CA THR A 37 -5.42 17.58 -6.11
C THR A 37 -6.54 16.63 -5.67
N VAL A 38 -6.37 15.33 -5.93
CA VAL A 38 -7.29 14.28 -5.43
C VAL A 38 -7.36 14.33 -3.91
N ASP A 39 -6.22 14.54 -3.23
CA ASP A 39 -6.15 14.61 -1.78
C ASP A 39 -6.89 15.83 -1.20
N GLU A 40 -6.78 16.99 -1.85
CA GLU A 40 -7.56 18.17 -1.45
C GLU A 40 -9.07 17.94 -1.62
N ALA A 41 -9.49 17.43 -2.79
CA ALA A 41 -10.89 17.11 -3.04
C ALA A 41 -11.40 16.05 -2.04
N ARG A 42 -10.55 15.09 -1.68
CA ARG A 42 -10.84 14.03 -0.70
C ARG A 42 -11.02 14.55 0.72
N ARG A 43 -10.24 15.54 1.17
CA ARG A 43 -10.46 16.16 2.48
C ARG A 43 -11.77 16.93 2.50
N ARG A 44 -11.98 17.77 1.48
CA ARG A 44 -13.20 18.59 1.36
C ARG A 44 -14.47 17.76 1.22
N ILE A 45 -14.42 16.61 0.54
CA ILE A 45 -15.64 15.80 0.36
C ILE A 45 -16.04 15.13 1.67
N ARG A 46 -15.09 14.87 2.58
CA ARG A 46 -15.39 14.41 3.93
C ARG A 46 -16.12 15.48 4.73
N GLU A 47 -15.65 16.72 4.68
CA GLU A 47 -16.32 17.86 5.33
C GLU A 47 -17.71 18.10 4.74
N ALA A 48 -17.85 18.05 3.41
CA ALA A 48 -19.15 18.16 2.76
C ALA A 48 -20.10 17.04 3.18
N LEU A 49 -19.60 15.80 3.28
CA LEU A 49 -20.39 14.63 3.69
C LEU A 49 -20.95 14.75 5.12
N GLU A 50 -20.25 15.43 6.03
CA GLU A 50 -20.73 15.71 7.40
C GLU A 50 -22.04 16.52 7.42
N LEU A 51 -22.35 17.25 6.34
CA LEU A 51 -23.62 17.99 6.19
C LEU A 51 -24.79 17.09 5.78
N PHE A 52 -24.54 15.84 5.37
CA PHE A 52 -25.55 14.91 4.88
C PHE A 52 -25.73 13.68 5.77
N VAL A 53 -24.70 13.26 6.50
CA VAL A 53 -24.72 12.04 7.33
C VAL A 53 -23.90 12.21 8.62
N ASP A 54 -24.39 11.63 9.72
CA ASP A 54 -23.78 11.79 11.05
C ASP A 54 -22.45 11.01 11.22
N ASP A 55 -22.28 9.93 10.47
CA ASP A 55 -21.13 9.02 10.59
C ASP A 55 -19.97 9.38 9.64
N ALA A 56 -20.07 10.49 8.90
CA ALA A 56 -19.11 10.92 7.88
C ALA A 56 -17.65 10.92 8.36
N ARG A 57 -17.39 11.26 9.64
CA ARG A 57 -16.04 11.28 10.23
C ARG A 57 -15.44 9.90 10.43
N ARG A 58 -16.27 8.90 10.74
CA ARG A 58 -15.85 7.51 11.05
C ARG A 58 -15.95 6.62 9.82
N ALA A 59 -16.84 6.94 8.89
CA ALA A 59 -17.06 6.17 7.69
C ALA A 59 -15.81 6.12 6.80
N ALA A 60 -15.55 4.94 6.26
CA ALA A 60 -14.49 4.75 5.27
C ALA A 60 -14.90 5.42 3.96
N ILE A 61 -13.98 6.15 3.33
CA ILE A 61 -14.20 6.68 1.99
C ILE A 61 -13.44 5.78 1.01
N VAL A 62 -14.18 5.21 0.06
CA VAL A 62 -13.63 4.37 -1.01
C VAL A 62 -13.43 5.24 -2.25
N ASP A 63 -12.17 5.51 -2.57
CA ASP A 63 -11.81 6.40 -3.66
C ASP A 63 -11.91 5.71 -5.03
N ASP A 64 -12.71 6.25 -5.94
CA ASP A 64 -12.86 5.81 -7.33
C ASP A 64 -12.41 6.94 -8.27
N VAL A 65 -11.10 7.03 -8.48
CA VAL A 65 -10.50 8.04 -9.37
C VAL A 65 -10.66 7.61 -10.82
N LYS A 66 -11.38 8.42 -11.60
CA LYS A 66 -11.58 8.20 -13.04
C LYS A 66 -10.31 8.59 -13.78
N LEU A 67 -9.72 7.59 -14.42
CA LEU A 67 -8.50 7.73 -15.21
C LEU A 67 -8.75 7.29 -16.65
N PRO A 68 -8.06 7.91 -17.63
CA PRO A 68 -8.06 7.43 -19.01
C PRO A 68 -7.58 5.98 -19.08
N ARG A 69 -8.11 5.20 -20.03
CA ARG A 69 -7.78 3.77 -20.21
C ARG A 69 -6.28 3.50 -20.27
N ALA A 70 -5.51 4.38 -20.91
CA ALA A 70 -4.06 4.26 -21.00
C ALA A 70 -3.37 4.33 -19.63
N ALA A 71 -3.77 5.28 -18.78
CA ALA A 71 -3.26 5.42 -17.41
C ALA A 71 -3.65 4.22 -16.53
N THR A 72 -4.92 3.78 -16.60
CA THR A 72 -5.37 2.58 -15.88
C THR A 72 -4.55 1.35 -16.26
N ARG A 73 -4.26 1.16 -17.56
CA ARG A 73 -3.44 0.05 -18.05
C ARG A 73 -2.01 0.12 -17.54
N ALA A 74 -1.39 1.30 -17.58
CA ALA A 74 -0.03 1.51 -17.08
C ALA A 74 0.09 1.20 -15.58
N ILE A 75 -0.86 1.71 -14.77
CA ILE A 75 -0.89 1.45 -13.32
C ILE A 75 -1.07 -0.05 -13.03
N ARG A 76 -1.99 -0.73 -13.74
CA ARG A 76 -2.20 -2.17 -13.57
C ARG A 76 -0.97 -3.00 -13.93
N ALA A 77 -0.31 -2.66 -15.04
CA ALA A 77 0.93 -3.32 -15.45
C ALA A 77 2.02 -3.13 -14.38
N TYR A 78 2.20 -1.91 -13.87
CA TYR A 78 3.13 -1.62 -12.79
C TYR A 78 2.79 -2.42 -11.51
N ALA A 79 1.53 -2.43 -11.09
CA ALA A 79 1.09 -3.16 -9.90
C ALA A 79 1.35 -4.67 -10.01
N ALA A 80 1.13 -5.25 -11.20
CA ALA A 80 1.41 -6.67 -11.45
C ALA A 80 2.92 -6.97 -11.35
N LEU A 81 3.76 -6.13 -11.96
CA LEU A 81 5.22 -6.25 -11.87
C LEU A 81 5.71 -6.07 -10.44
N ARG A 82 5.15 -5.10 -9.71
CA ARG A 82 5.50 -4.85 -8.31
C ARG A 82 5.14 -6.04 -7.43
N LYS A 83 3.95 -6.61 -7.59
CA LYS A 83 3.53 -7.81 -6.85
C LYS A 83 4.50 -8.97 -7.10
N LYS A 84 4.87 -9.21 -8.35
CA LYS A 84 5.85 -10.25 -8.71
C LYS A 84 7.21 -9.97 -8.06
N ALA A 85 7.70 -8.73 -8.12
CA ALA A 85 8.95 -8.35 -7.46
C ALA A 85 8.90 -8.59 -5.94
N ASP A 86 7.81 -8.20 -5.27
CA ASP A 86 7.64 -8.42 -3.83
C ASP A 86 7.61 -9.93 -3.49
N GLU A 87 7.02 -10.77 -4.34
CA GLU A 87 7.02 -12.23 -4.19
C GLU A 87 8.43 -12.82 -4.38
N ASP A 88 9.17 -12.35 -5.38
CA ASP A 88 10.53 -12.74 -5.69
C ASP A 88 11.48 -12.35 -4.55
N ASP A 89 11.36 -11.13 -4.02
CA ASP A 89 12.10 -10.63 -2.86
C ASP A 89 11.83 -11.47 -1.60
N ARG A 90 10.57 -11.85 -1.38
CA ARG A 90 10.22 -12.75 -0.26
C ARG A 90 10.84 -14.14 -0.43
N ARG A 91 10.91 -14.68 -1.65
CA ARG A 91 11.59 -15.97 -1.93
C ARG A 91 13.09 -15.84 -1.70
N ALA A 92 13.72 -14.78 -2.22
CA ALA A 92 15.13 -14.50 -2.01
C ALA A 92 15.48 -14.34 -0.53
N ALA A 93 14.66 -13.62 0.24
CA ALA A 93 14.85 -13.45 1.69
C ALA A 93 14.81 -14.80 2.45
N ARG A 94 13.87 -15.70 2.09
CA ARG A 94 13.82 -17.05 2.69
C ARG A 94 15.05 -17.89 2.34
N ALA A 95 15.49 -17.85 1.09
CA ALA A 95 16.70 -18.55 0.65
C ALA A 95 17.96 -18.00 1.36
N ALA A 96 18.07 -16.68 1.47
CA ALA A 96 19.16 -16.00 2.18
C ALA A 96 19.20 -16.40 3.66
N ARG A 97 18.06 -16.45 4.36
CA ARG A 97 17.99 -16.93 5.76
C ARG A 97 18.54 -18.34 5.90
N ARG A 98 18.07 -19.26 5.05
CA ARG A 98 18.54 -20.64 5.03
C ARG A 98 20.06 -20.70 4.80
N ALA A 99 20.56 -19.92 3.84
CA ALA A 99 22.00 -19.87 3.55
C ALA A 99 22.81 -19.32 4.73
N VAL A 100 22.39 -18.20 5.34
CA VAL A 100 23.04 -17.64 6.53
C VAL A 100 23.08 -18.67 7.66
N ARG A 101 21.97 -19.39 7.90
CA ARG A 101 21.90 -20.43 8.94
C ARG A 101 22.91 -21.55 8.68
N VAL A 102 22.98 -22.06 7.46
CA VAL A 102 23.92 -23.14 7.08
C VAL A 102 25.37 -22.68 7.18
N LEU A 103 25.69 -21.45 6.75
CA LEU A 103 27.06 -20.92 6.80
C LEU A 103 27.54 -20.68 8.24
N ARG A 104 26.66 -20.19 9.11
CA ARG A 104 26.98 -19.84 10.49
C ARG A 104 26.95 -21.04 11.44
N ALA A 105 26.16 -22.07 11.13
CA ALA A 105 26.06 -23.29 11.94
C ALA A 105 27.01 -24.39 11.47
N GLY A 106 27.05 -25.50 12.20
CA GLY A 106 27.80 -26.70 11.81
C GLY A 106 29.33 -26.53 11.90
N LYS A 107 30.06 -27.22 11.01
CA LYS A 107 31.54 -27.26 11.02
C LYS A 107 32.20 -25.99 10.51
N LEU A 108 31.51 -25.19 9.68
CA LEU A 108 32.07 -23.97 9.09
C LEU A 108 32.17 -22.82 10.11
N LYS A 109 31.16 -22.66 10.99
CA LYS A 109 31.08 -21.60 12.01
C LYS A 109 31.48 -20.21 11.49
N MET A 110 31.04 -19.88 10.28
CA MET A 110 31.52 -18.70 9.55
C MET A 110 31.08 -17.41 10.23
N SER A 111 31.92 -16.37 10.16
CA SER A 111 31.57 -15.04 10.66
C SER A 111 30.39 -14.45 9.88
N ALA A 112 29.57 -13.63 10.54
CA ALA A 112 28.47 -12.93 9.86
C ALA A 112 28.99 -11.99 8.75
N ARG A 113 30.24 -11.51 8.87
CA ARG A 113 30.91 -10.68 7.87
C ARG A 113 31.19 -11.45 6.59
N ASP A 114 31.75 -12.65 6.71
CA ASP A 114 32.08 -13.48 5.56
C ASP A 114 30.82 -14.04 4.91
N ALA A 115 29.82 -14.43 5.70
CA ALA A 115 28.53 -14.83 5.18
C ALA A 115 27.85 -13.70 4.38
N ALA A 116 27.91 -12.45 4.87
CA ALA A 116 27.40 -11.28 4.15
C ALA A 116 28.12 -11.07 2.81
N ARG A 117 29.46 -11.13 2.82
CA ARG A 117 30.29 -11.01 1.61
C ARG A 117 29.96 -12.07 0.57
N LEU A 118 29.84 -13.34 0.98
CA LEU A 118 29.54 -14.45 0.07
C LEU A 118 28.13 -14.37 -0.54
N LEU A 119 27.15 -13.90 0.24
CA LEU A 119 25.78 -13.77 -0.22
C LEU A 119 25.52 -12.45 -0.98
N GLY A 120 26.52 -11.57 -1.10
CA GLY A 120 26.36 -10.24 -1.69
C GLY A 120 25.37 -9.37 -0.91
N LEU A 121 25.23 -9.60 0.40
CA LEU A 121 24.29 -8.90 1.26
C LEU A 121 25.03 -7.89 2.14
N SER A 122 24.33 -6.82 2.53
CA SER A 122 24.87 -5.92 3.56
C SER A 122 24.87 -6.60 4.93
N HIS A 123 25.77 -6.17 5.80
CA HIS A 123 25.81 -6.60 7.21
C HIS A 123 24.48 -6.40 7.93
N GLN A 124 23.84 -5.24 7.72
CA GLN A 124 22.54 -4.92 8.28
C GLN A 124 21.48 -5.91 7.79
N ARG A 125 21.53 -6.30 6.51
CA ARG A 125 20.59 -7.27 5.95
C ARG A 125 20.77 -8.65 6.57
N VAL A 126 22.00 -9.12 6.74
CA VAL A 126 22.27 -10.39 7.45
C VAL A 126 21.75 -10.33 8.89
N HIS A 127 21.97 -9.22 9.60
CA HIS A 127 21.47 -9.03 10.96
C HIS A 127 19.93 -9.08 11.04
N GLN A 128 19.22 -8.35 10.16
CA GLN A 128 17.75 -8.40 10.08
C GLN A 128 17.23 -9.83 9.85
N LEU A 129 17.86 -10.57 8.94
CA LEU A 129 17.46 -11.94 8.62
C LEU A 129 17.68 -12.92 9.79
N THR A 130 18.64 -12.65 10.68
CA THR A 130 18.88 -13.44 11.90
C THR A 130 17.97 -13.06 13.08
N GLN A 131 17.57 -11.78 13.21
CA GLN A 131 16.72 -11.32 14.31
C GLN A 131 15.24 -11.72 14.12
N GLU A 132 14.74 -11.72 12.89
CA GLU A 132 13.38 -12.21 12.58
C GLU A 132 13.20 -13.72 12.85
N GLU A 133 14.30 -14.47 12.97
CA GLU A 133 14.30 -15.89 13.33
C GLU A 133 14.10 -16.11 14.83
N SER A 134 14.64 -15.22 15.67
CA SER A 134 14.52 -15.29 17.13
C SER A 134 13.15 -14.85 17.65
N ALA A 135 12.35 -14.18 16.82
CA ALA A 135 11.02 -13.67 17.15
C ALA A 135 9.88 -14.64 16.76
N ARG A 136 10.20 -15.86 16.30
CA ARG A 136 9.27 -16.95 15.98
C ARG A 136 9.53 -18.16 16.85
#